data_AF-A0A822CA64-F1
#
_entry.id   AF-A0A822CA64-F1
#
_cell.length_a   1.000
_cell.length_b   1.000
_cell.length_c   1.000
_cell.angle_alpha   90.00
_cell.angle_beta   90.00
_cell.angle_gamma   90.00
#
_symmetry.space_group_name_H-M   'P 1'
#
loop_
_entity.id
_entity.type
_entity.pdbx_description
1 polymer ?
#
loop_
_entity_poly.entity_id
_entity_poly.type
_entity_poly.pdbx_seq_one_letter_code
_entity_poly.pdbx_strand_id
1 'polypeptide(L)'
;CATIEEPPFGFGSCLSSRALYTADVILEYKNHNNNIQPKLLEINYSPDCHRACTSYSTFYNQIFNVLFRDLTDDKDIVDISS
;
A
#
# COMPACT_ATOMS: atom_id res chain seq x y z
N CYS A 1 -10.62 12.43 -13.61
CA CYS A 1 -9.92 11.54 -12.64
C CYS A 1 -8.49 11.38 -13.15
N ALA A 2 -7.48 11.31 -12.28
CA ALA A 2 -6.08 11.41 -12.69
C ALA A 2 -5.60 10.23 -13.57
N THR A 3 -6.36 9.13 -13.68
CA THR A 3 -6.10 7.99 -14.57
C THR A 3 -6.95 7.98 -15.86
N ILE A 4 -7.81 8.97 -16.06
CA ILE A 4 -8.71 9.04 -17.23
C ILE A 4 -8.01 9.67 -18.44
N GLU A 5 -7.08 10.58 -18.20
CA GLU A 5 -6.31 11.26 -19.25
C GLU A 5 -5.01 10.51 -19.52
N GLU A 6 -4.56 10.51 -20.78
CA GLU A 6 -3.25 9.98 -21.14
C GLU A 6 -2.11 10.88 -20.61
N PRO A 7 -0.90 10.34 -20.41
CA PRO A 7 0.29 11.16 -20.14
C PRO A 7 0.48 12.23 -21.24
N PRO A 8 0.87 13.48 -20.88
CA PRO A 8 1.35 13.94 -19.58
C PRO A 8 0.27 14.48 -18.63
N PHE A 9 -1.01 14.48 -19.04
CA PHE A 9 -2.09 15.09 -18.24
C PHE A 9 -2.69 14.14 -17.20
N GLY A 10 -2.48 12.84 -17.34
CA GLY A 10 -2.83 11.82 -16.34
C GLY A 10 -1.66 10.94 -15.89
N PHE A 11 -1.94 10.04 -14.94
CA PHE A 11 -1.02 9.04 -14.41
C PHE A 11 -0.73 7.98 -15.47
N GLY A 12 0.47 8.02 -16.03
CA GLY A 12 1.00 6.98 -16.91
C GLY A 12 1.59 5.80 -16.15
N SER A 13 1.44 4.60 -16.69
CA SER A 13 2.22 3.45 -16.23
C SER A 13 3.66 3.58 -16.73
N CYS A 14 4.63 3.30 -15.86
CA CYS A 14 6.04 3.29 -16.21
C CYS A 14 6.68 2.07 -15.55
N LEU A 15 7.12 1.10 -16.36
CA LEU A 15 7.66 -0.18 -15.89
C LEU A 15 8.91 -0.03 -15.03
N SER A 16 9.64 1.08 -15.12
CA SER A 16 10.78 1.38 -14.26
C SER A 16 10.42 2.22 -13.03
N SER A 17 9.17 2.68 -12.92
CA SER A 17 8.69 3.41 -11.75
C SER A 17 8.14 2.43 -10.71
N ARG A 18 8.43 2.71 -9.44
CA ARG A 18 7.96 1.96 -8.28
C ARG A 18 7.59 2.97 -7.20
N ALA A 19 6.50 2.73 -6.50
CA ALA A 19 5.99 3.64 -5.50
C ALA A 19 5.44 2.86 -4.31
N LEU A 20 5.68 3.38 -3.11
CA LEU A 20 5.07 2.91 -1.89
C LEU A 20 3.90 3.82 -1.54
N TYR A 21 2.72 3.21 -1.40
CA TYR A 21 1.53 3.86 -0.87
C TYR A 21 1.08 3.16 0.40
N THR A 22 0.57 3.92 1.36
CA THR A 22 -0.16 3.36 2.50
C THR A 22 -1.60 3.82 2.49
N ALA A 23 -2.47 2.90 2.90
CA ALA A 23 -3.88 3.18 3.13
C ALA A 23 -4.13 3.31 4.63
N ASP A 24 -4.60 4.48 5.04
CA ASP A 24 -5.08 4.69 6.40
C ASP A 24 -6.54 4.24 6.45
N VAL A 25 -6.81 3.27 7.31
CA VAL A 25 -8.14 2.65 7.43
C VAL A 25 -8.66 2.73 8.86
N ILE A 26 -9.94 3.05 9.02
CA ILE A 26 -10.66 2.91 10.30
C ILE A 26 -11.56 1.68 10.22
N LEU A 27 -11.70 0.98 11.34
CA LEU A 27 -12.60 -0.16 11.47
C LEU A 27 -13.94 0.30 12.07
N GLU A 28 -15.02 0.16 11.29
CA GLU A 28 -16.39 0.39 11.75
C GLU A 28 -17.00 -0.93 12.21
N TYR A 29 -17.51 -0.97 13.44
CA TYR A 29 -18.26 -2.13 13.93
C TYR A 29 -19.74 -2.03 13.52
N LYS A 30 -20.21 -3.01 12.74
CA LYS A 30 -21.60 -3.10 12.29
C LYS A 30 -22.40 -4.07 13.16
N ASN A 31 -23.21 -3.48 14.04
CA ASN A 31 -24.05 -4.16 15.03
C ASN A 31 -24.97 -5.25 14.47
N HIS A 32 -25.36 -5.16 13.21
CA HIS A 32 -26.35 -6.08 12.64
C HIS A 32 -25.84 -7.54 12.57
N ASN A 33 -24.53 -7.77 12.38
CA ASN A 33 -23.97 -9.11 12.14
C ASN A 33 -22.62 -9.36 12.86
N ASN A 34 -22.27 -8.60 13.91
CA ASN A 34 -20.91 -8.59 14.49
C ASN A 34 -19.80 -8.43 13.43
N ASN A 35 -20.06 -7.66 12.38
CA ASN A 35 -19.15 -7.53 11.25
C ASN A 35 -18.25 -6.29 11.43
N ILE A 36 -16.96 -6.43 11.14
CA ILE A 36 -16.03 -5.31 11.09
C ILE A 36 -15.90 -4.87 9.64
N GLN A 37 -16.28 -3.62 9.34
CA GLN A 37 -16.08 -3.04 8.01
C GLN A 37 -14.90 -2.06 8.01
N PRO A 38 -13.84 -2.30 7.21
CA PRO A 38 -12.80 -1.31 7.00
C PRO A 38 -13.34 -0.14 6.16
N LYS A 39 -12.98 1.08 6.56
CA LYS A 39 -13.26 2.33 5.86
C LYS A 39 -11.94 2.99 5.49
N LEU A 40 -11.73 3.19 4.20
CA LEU A 40 -10.59 3.93 3.70
C LEU A 40 -10.75 5.42 4.03
N LEU A 41 -9.73 6.02 4.61
CA LEU A 41 -9.67 7.45 4.89
C LEU A 41 -8.84 8.18 3.84
N GLU A 42 -7.58 7.79 3.72
CA GLU A 42 -6.61 8.42 2.84
C GLU A 42 -5.61 7.42 2.27
N ILE A 43 -5.01 7.82 1.16
CA ILE A 43 -3.90 7.11 0.53
C ILE A 43 -2.72 8.08 0.49
N ASN A 44 -1.63 7.71 1.16
CA ASN A 44 -0.42 8.53 1.25
C ASN A 44 0.66 8.01 0.31
N TYR A 45 1.25 8.90 -0.49
CA TYR A 45 2.46 8.61 -1.28
C TYR A 45 3.69 8.83 -0.41
N SER A 46 4.62 7.85 -0.38
CA SER A 46 5.86 7.91 0.44
C SER A 46 5.59 8.18 1.92
N PRO A 47 4.96 7.23 2.63
CA PRO A 47 4.56 7.40 4.03
C PRO A 47 5.76 7.43 4.99
N ASP A 48 5.55 7.95 6.21
CA ASP A 48 6.53 7.89 7.28
C ASP A 48 6.75 6.44 7.74
N CYS A 49 7.85 5.85 7.27
CA CYS A 49 8.25 4.49 7.59
C CYS A 49 9.06 4.40 8.90
N HIS A 50 9.47 5.52 9.51
CA HIS A 50 10.22 5.50 10.78
C HIS A 50 9.38 4.90 11.89
N ARG A 51 8.10 5.28 11.97
CA ARG A 51 7.15 4.75 12.95
C ARG A 51 6.91 3.24 12.78
N ALA A 52 6.93 2.72 11.56
CA ALA A 52 6.79 1.28 11.33
C ALA A 52 8.00 0.50 11.86
N CYS A 53 9.20 1.08 11.74
CA CYS A 53 10.44 0.43 12.16
C CYS A 53 10.58 0.25 13.67
N THR A 54 9.84 1.03 14.49
CA THR A 54 9.83 0.83 15.94
C THR A 54 9.09 -0.45 16.34
N SER A 55 8.13 -0.88 15.52
CA SER A 55 7.36 -2.12 15.73
C SER A 55 7.95 -3.29 14.94
N TYR A 56 8.49 -3.02 13.75
CA TYR A 56 8.98 -4.00 12.80
C TYR A 56 10.36 -3.60 12.27
N SER A 57 11.42 -4.07 12.94
CA SER A 57 12.80 -3.67 12.63
C SER A 57 13.24 -4.02 11.19
N THR A 58 12.58 -4.98 10.55
CA THR A 58 12.86 -5.43 9.17
C THR A 58 12.01 -4.74 8.10
N PHE A 59 11.13 -3.80 8.48
CA PHE A 59 10.13 -3.21 7.59
C PHE A 59 10.72 -2.59 6.32
N TYR A 60 11.78 -1.78 6.44
CA TYR A 60 12.44 -1.20 5.26
C TYR A 60 13.06 -2.26 4.34
N ASN A 61 13.63 -3.32 4.91
CA ASN A 61 14.19 -4.41 4.11
C ASN A 61 13.10 -5.15 3.34
N GLN A 62 11.93 -5.34 3.96
CA GLN A 62 10.75 -5.92 3.29
C GLN A 62 10.28 -5.02 2.14
N ILE A 63 10.12 -3.72 2.36
CA ILE A 63 9.76 -2.77 1.29
C ILE A 63 10.78 -2.83 0.15
N PHE A 64 12.09 -2.81 0.46
CA PHE A 64 13.13 -2.84 -0.55
C PHE A 64 13.11 -4.14 -1.37
N ASN A 65 12.93 -5.27 -0.69
CA ASN A 65 12.80 -6.57 -1.35
C ASN A 65 11.60 -6.62 -2.30
N VAL A 66 10.46 -6.05 -1.91
CA VAL A 66 9.26 -5.97 -2.77
C VAL A 66 9.51 -5.04 -3.96
N LEU A 67 9.94 -3.80 -3.72
CA LEU A 67 9.98 -2.78 -4.78
C LEU A 67 11.10 -3.02 -5.80
N PHE A 68 12.23 -3.62 -5.38
CA PHE A 68 13.44 -3.67 -6.21
C PHE A 68 13.95 -5.08 -6.50
N ARG A 69 13.44 -6.10 -5.81
CA ARG A 69 13.86 -7.49 -6.02
C ARG A 69 12.70 -8.42 -6.40
N ASP A 70 11.47 -7.88 -6.44
CA ASP A 70 10.25 -8.62 -6.73
C ASP A 70 10.08 -9.87 -5.84
N LEU A 71 10.55 -9.80 -4.58
CA LEU A 71 10.45 -10.89 -3.61
C LEU A 71 9.20 -10.70 -2.74
N THR A 72 8.21 -11.56 -2.91
CA THR A 72 6.91 -11.50 -2.22
C THR A 72 6.61 -12.73 -1.37
N ASP A 73 7.54 -13.67 -1.22
CA ASP A 73 7.40 -14.93 -0.45
C ASP A 73 7.37 -14.76 1.08
N ASP A 74 7.12 -13.55 1.58
CA ASP A 74 6.98 -13.27 3.02
C ASP A 74 5.52 -13.45 3.45
N LYS A 75 5.30 -13.99 4.65
CA LYS A 75 3.96 -14.20 5.24
C LYS A 75 3.16 -12.91 5.40
N ASP A 76 3.85 -11.76 5.49
CA ASP A 76 3.24 -10.45 5.70
C ASP A 76 2.93 -9.73 4.38
N ILE A 77 3.24 -10.37 3.23
CA ILE A 77 3.03 -9.82 1.88
C ILE A 77 1.93 -10.63 1.18
N VAL A 78 0.98 -9.92 0.57
CA VAL A 78 -0.04 -10.51 -0.30
C VAL A 78 0.11 -9.89 -1.68
N ASP A 79 0.46 -10.72 -2.66
CA ASP A 79 0.44 -10.32 -4.06
C ASP A 79 -1.00 -10.36 -4.60
N ILE A 80 -1.44 -9.22 -5.14
CA ILE A 80 -2.79 -9.03 -5.69
C ILE A 80 -2.77 -8.90 -7.22
N SER A 81 -1.61 -9.07 -7.85
CA SER A 81 -1.49 -9.12 -9.31
C SER A 81 -1.95 -10.50 -9.83
N SER A 82 -3.25 -10.59 -10.13
CA SER A 82 -3.86 -11.75 -10.80
C SER A 82 -3.91 -11.57 -12.30
#